data_AF-A0A7R9TA43-F1
#
_entry.id   AF-A0A7R9TA43-F1
#
_cell.length_a   1.000
_cell.length_b   1.000
_cell.length_c   1.000
_cell.angle_alpha   90.00
_cell.angle_beta   90.00
_cell.angle_gamma   90.00
#
_symmetry.space_group_name_H-M   'P 1'
#
loop_
_entity.id
_entity.type
_entity.pdbx_description
1 polymer ?
#
loop_
_entity_poly.entity_id
_entity_poly.type
_entity_poly.pdbx_seq_one_letter_code
_entity_poly.pdbx_strand_id
1 'polypeptide(L)'
;GPPPPPPGGGRPRGRRRAAPRAALGDALRTAVAAVPTSPAAVTEMCANMADVLATAPPAAYFAYFLGAGIGLPFSEDAMVAFVGALLSRAWLGTAPLAQPAAQLLAVVYVGVVLSDVLTYVIGAALGRGLAPGMRRLLLPEGSQATERALATVRSFGVAVGAVQRFCVGLRGPVCLAAGFTGMPLSKFALGAAIGASITVPLQLAAGYLLRDSPNPYVAMLAIVALPNAVGHLLAPAAAAAGVLYAATQRIVRKDKGKEIVRGN
;
A
#
# COMPACT_ATOMS: atom_id res chain seq x y z
N GLY A 1 71.63 35.89 -3.92
CA GLY A 1 70.78 35.08 -3.03
C GLY A 1 69.34 35.21 -3.50
N PRO A 2 68.55 34.13 -3.51
CA PRO A 2 67.17 34.20 -3.98
C PRO A 2 66.30 34.99 -2.97
N PRO A 3 65.22 35.66 -3.44
CA PRO A 3 64.32 36.44 -2.60
C PRO A 3 63.44 35.53 -1.70
N PRO A 4 62.96 36.06 -0.56
CA PRO A 4 62.16 35.29 0.40
C PRO A 4 60.77 34.92 -0.17
N PRO A 5 60.21 33.77 0.23
CA PRO A 5 58.91 33.32 -0.25
C PRO A 5 57.75 34.17 0.30
N PRO A 6 56.64 34.32 -0.47
CA PRO A 6 55.48 35.10 -0.06
C PRO A 6 54.68 34.43 1.08
N PRO A 7 53.98 35.22 1.92
CA PRO A 7 53.24 34.72 3.07
C PRO A 7 52.01 33.88 2.66
N GLY A 8 51.82 32.78 3.38
CA GLY A 8 50.85 31.72 3.09
C GLY A 8 49.40 32.20 2.98
N GLY A 9 48.80 31.91 1.83
CA GLY A 9 47.37 32.04 1.59
C GLY A 9 46.58 31.09 2.51
N GLY A 10 45.84 31.68 3.44
CA GLY A 10 44.89 30.96 4.29
C GLY A 10 43.85 30.24 3.45
N ARG A 11 43.76 28.91 3.60
CA ARG A 11 42.69 28.09 3.02
C ARG A 11 41.34 28.59 3.53
N PRO A 12 40.32 28.81 2.67
CA PRO A 12 38.98 29.10 3.14
C PRO A 12 38.45 27.90 3.92
N ARG A 13 38.18 28.13 5.22
CA ARG A 13 37.52 27.20 6.13
C ARG A 13 36.22 26.70 5.51
N GLY A 14 36.04 25.38 5.54
CA GLY A 14 34.94 24.67 4.91
C GLY A 14 33.57 25.26 5.22
N ARG A 15 32.82 25.54 4.16
CA ARG A 15 31.35 25.52 4.20
C ARG A 15 30.91 24.13 4.64
N ARG A 16 30.68 23.97 5.94
CA ARG A 16 29.89 22.85 6.48
C ARG A 16 28.55 22.86 5.75
N ARG A 17 28.33 21.88 4.86
CA ARG A 17 27.02 21.55 4.32
C ARG A 17 26.12 21.19 5.51
N ALA A 18 25.39 22.17 6.03
CA ALA A 18 24.35 21.94 7.00
C ALA A 18 23.20 21.17 6.32
N ALA A 19 23.19 19.88 6.62
CA ALA A 19 22.02 19.02 6.83
C ALA A 19 20.90 18.98 5.76
N PRO A 20 20.91 17.95 4.90
CA PRO A 20 19.71 17.44 4.21
C PRO A 20 18.55 17.09 5.16
N ARG A 21 18.86 16.85 6.44
CA ARG A 21 17.88 16.47 7.49
C ARG A 21 16.99 17.62 7.97
N ALA A 22 17.47 18.86 7.94
CA ALA A 22 16.68 20.01 8.36
C ALA A 22 15.60 20.34 7.32
N ALA A 23 15.98 20.36 6.04
CA ALA A 23 15.05 20.54 4.92
C ALA A 23 14.00 19.42 4.82
N LEU A 24 14.37 18.17 5.11
CA LEU A 24 13.43 17.05 5.18
C LEU A 24 12.45 17.21 6.36
N GLY A 25 12.94 17.67 7.52
CA GLY A 25 12.10 17.91 8.69
C GLY A 25 11.09 19.04 8.48
N ASP A 26 11.49 20.10 7.79
CA ASP A 26 10.60 21.20 7.46
C ASP A 26 9.59 20.81 6.37
N ALA A 27 10.02 20.09 5.32
CA ALA A 27 9.12 19.54 4.32
C ALA A 27 8.08 18.57 4.92
N LEU A 28 8.48 17.72 5.87
CA LEU A 28 7.56 16.84 6.59
C LEU A 28 6.59 17.62 7.47
N ARG A 29 7.05 18.67 8.16
CA ARG A 29 6.17 19.53 8.96
C ARG A 29 5.16 20.29 8.09
N THR A 30 5.58 20.81 6.94
CA THR A 30 4.68 21.46 5.99
C THR A 30 3.68 20.47 5.41
N ALA A 31 4.12 19.26 5.06
CA ALA A 31 3.23 18.21 4.57
C ALA A 31 2.20 17.76 5.61
N VAL A 32 2.61 17.62 6.88
CA VAL A 32 1.72 17.26 8.00
C VAL A 32 0.75 18.41 8.33
N ALA A 33 1.21 19.66 8.28
CA ALA A 33 0.35 20.83 8.51
C ALA A 33 -0.66 21.05 7.37
N ALA A 34 -0.36 20.57 6.16
CA ALA A 34 -1.27 20.59 5.03
C ALA A 34 -2.33 19.46 5.08
N VAL A 35 -2.25 18.53 6.04
CA VAL A 35 -3.26 17.49 6.20
C VAL A 35 -4.54 18.14 6.75
N PRO A 36 -5.67 18.06 6.03
CA PRO A 36 -6.93 18.61 6.49
C PRO A 36 -7.36 17.94 7.80
N THR A 37 -7.57 18.74 8.84
CA THR A 37 -7.92 18.28 10.19
C THR A 37 -9.42 18.22 10.45
N SER A 38 -10.25 18.81 9.58
CA SER A 38 -11.71 18.79 9.70
C SER A 38 -12.36 17.84 8.68
N PRO A 39 -13.45 17.13 9.04
CA PRO A 39 -14.19 16.27 8.11
C PRO A 39 -14.68 17.01 6.85
N ALA A 40 -15.03 18.29 6.99
CA ALA A 40 -15.42 19.15 5.86
C ALA A 40 -14.26 19.40 4.90
N ALA A 41 -13.07 19.73 5.41
CA ALA A 41 -11.88 19.95 4.58
C ALA A 41 -11.41 18.67 3.88
N VAL A 42 -11.54 17.50 4.52
CA VAL A 42 -11.27 16.20 3.88
C VAL A 42 -12.26 15.95 2.73
N THR A 43 -13.55 16.26 2.97
CA THR A 43 -14.61 16.09 1.96
C THR A 43 -14.38 17.00 0.75
N GLU A 44 -14.01 18.26 1.00
CA GLU A 44 -13.72 19.24 -0.04
C GLU A 44 -12.45 18.89 -0.83
N MET A 45 -11.38 18.44 -0.17
CA MET A 45 -10.17 17.95 -0.82
C MET A 45 -10.47 16.76 -1.74
N CYS A 46 -11.25 15.79 -1.25
CA CYS A 46 -11.69 14.63 -2.04
C CYS A 46 -12.58 15.03 -3.20
N ALA A 47 -13.43 16.06 -3.02
CA ALA A 47 -14.29 16.55 -4.08
C ALA A 47 -13.48 17.24 -5.19
N ASN A 48 -12.57 18.14 -4.82
CA ASN A 48 -11.66 18.80 -5.75
C ASN A 48 -10.80 17.78 -6.51
N MET A 49 -10.33 16.73 -5.84
CA MET A 49 -9.60 15.64 -6.51
C MET A 49 -10.47 14.89 -7.52
N ALA A 50 -11.74 14.62 -7.21
CA ALA A 50 -12.66 13.97 -8.14
C ALA A 50 -12.90 14.83 -9.39
N ASP A 51 -13.05 16.14 -9.24
CA ASP A 51 -13.24 17.06 -10.36
C ASP A 51 -12.00 17.14 -11.26
N VAL A 52 -10.81 17.20 -10.66
CA VAL A 52 -9.55 17.13 -11.42
C VAL A 52 -9.45 15.80 -12.16
N LEU A 53 -9.77 14.69 -11.51
CA LEU A 53 -9.69 13.36 -12.12
C LEU A 53 -10.71 13.16 -13.24
N ALA A 54 -11.91 13.74 -13.15
CA ALA A 54 -12.94 13.62 -14.19
C ALA A 54 -12.48 14.12 -15.57
N THR A 55 -11.53 15.06 -15.59
CA THR A 55 -10.95 15.63 -16.81
C THR A 55 -9.52 15.17 -17.08
N ALA A 56 -8.96 14.32 -16.20
CA ALA A 56 -7.57 13.93 -16.26
C ALA A 56 -7.27 12.92 -17.39
N PRO A 57 -6.02 12.88 -17.88
CA PRO A 57 -5.57 11.83 -18.78
C PRO A 57 -5.56 10.46 -18.08
N PRO A 58 -5.63 9.33 -18.82
CA PRO A 58 -5.66 7.99 -18.23
C PRO A 58 -4.41 7.71 -17.39
N ALA A 59 -3.28 8.32 -17.76
CA ALA A 59 -2.04 8.26 -16.98
C ALA A 59 -2.20 8.74 -15.53
N ALA A 60 -3.10 9.69 -15.25
CA ALA A 60 -3.35 10.17 -13.88
C ALA A 60 -4.05 9.11 -13.02
N TYR A 61 -5.02 8.39 -13.59
CA TYR A 61 -5.65 7.25 -12.91
C TYR A 61 -4.63 6.15 -12.63
N PHE A 62 -3.76 5.87 -13.60
CA PHE A 62 -2.68 4.91 -13.41
C PHE A 62 -1.73 5.30 -12.27
N ALA A 63 -1.31 6.57 -12.24
CA ALA A 63 -0.48 7.11 -11.17
C ALA A 63 -1.18 7.06 -9.80
N TYR A 64 -2.50 7.30 -9.76
CA TYR A 64 -3.30 7.17 -8.56
C TYR A 64 -3.25 5.74 -8.00
N PHE A 65 -3.47 4.73 -8.84
CA PHE A 65 -3.39 3.33 -8.41
C PHE A 65 -1.99 2.95 -7.93
N LEU A 66 -0.93 3.37 -8.63
CA LEU A 66 0.45 3.15 -8.18
C LEU A 66 0.71 3.80 -6.82
N GLY A 67 0.23 5.04 -6.61
CA GLY A 67 0.34 5.74 -5.35
C GLY A 67 -0.36 4.99 -4.20
N ALA A 68 -1.57 4.48 -4.46
CA ALA A 68 -2.29 3.64 -3.51
C ALA A 68 -1.50 2.37 -3.16
N GLY A 69 -0.89 1.71 -4.14
CA GLY A 69 -0.05 0.52 -3.94
C GLY A 69 1.26 0.76 -3.18
N ILE A 70 1.75 2.00 -3.15
CA ILE A 70 2.91 2.39 -2.32
C ILE A 70 2.48 2.63 -0.86
N GLY A 71 1.18 2.67 -0.58
CA GLY A 71 0.61 2.87 0.76
C GLY A 71 0.18 4.30 1.05
N LEU A 72 -0.04 5.13 0.03
CA LEU A 72 -0.75 6.40 0.21
C LEU A 72 -2.20 6.11 0.64
N PRO A 73 -2.83 6.96 1.48
CA PRO A 73 -4.19 6.77 1.99
C PRO A 73 -5.24 7.07 0.91
N PHE A 74 -5.09 6.47 -0.26
CA PHE A 74 -5.98 6.56 -1.40
C PHE A 74 -6.80 5.28 -1.50
N SER A 75 -8.12 5.42 -1.62
CA SER A 75 -9.01 4.27 -1.74
C SER A 75 -9.17 3.89 -3.21
N GLU A 76 -8.60 2.75 -3.59
CA GLU A 76 -8.78 2.21 -4.92
C GLU A 76 -10.24 1.84 -5.19
N ASP A 77 -10.95 1.29 -4.20
CA ASP A 77 -12.37 0.91 -4.35
C ASP A 77 -13.25 2.13 -4.65
N ALA A 78 -12.96 3.27 -4.00
CA ALA A 78 -13.62 4.53 -4.29
C ALA A 78 -13.29 5.04 -5.70
N MET A 79 -12.04 4.88 -6.17
CA MET A 79 -11.65 5.26 -7.51
C MET A 79 -12.35 4.44 -8.59
N VAL A 80 -12.44 3.12 -8.41
CA VAL A 80 -13.13 2.23 -9.35
C VAL A 80 -14.62 2.58 -9.40
N ALA A 81 -15.28 2.79 -8.24
CA ALA A 81 -16.68 3.22 -8.20
C ALA A 81 -16.88 4.61 -8.84
N PHE A 82 -15.97 5.55 -8.61
CA PHE A 82 -16.00 6.86 -9.25
C PHE A 82 -15.95 6.75 -10.78
N VAL A 83 -15.07 5.90 -11.31
CA VAL A 83 -15.02 5.62 -12.76
C VAL A 83 -16.32 4.98 -13.25
N GLY A 84 -16.91 4.06 -12.48
CA GLY A 84 -18.22 3.49 -12.79
C GLY A 84 -19.33 4.53 -12.90
N ALA A 85 -19.34 5.51 -11.99
CA ALA A 85 -20.27 6.63 -12.03
C ALA A 85 -20.04 7.52 -13.28
N LEU A 86 -18.79 7.86 -13.60
CA LEU A 86 -18.46 8.63 -14.82
C LEU A 86 -18.93 7.92 -16.09
N LEU A 87 -18.63 6.63 -16.21
CA LEU A 87 -19.04 5.80 -17.35
C LEU A 87 -20.57 5.73 -17.47
N SER A 88 -21.28 5.61 -16.34
CA SER A 88 -22.74 5.57 -16.33
C SER A 88 -23.37 6.89 -16.80
N ARG A 89 -22.83 8.03 -16.37
CA ARG A 89 -23.31 9.36 -16.75
C ARG A 89 -23.09 9.61 -18.24
N ALA A 90 -21.95 9.17 -18.75
CA ALA A 90 -21.65 9.21 -20.19
C ALA A 90 -22.57 8.33 -21.01
N TRP A 91 -22.84 7.10 -20.55
CA TRP A 91 -23.72 6.17 -21.24
C TRP A 91 -25.18 6.65 -21.25
N LEU A 92 -25.63 7.28 -20.17
CA LEU A 92 -26.97 7.88 -20.07
C LEU A 92 -27.07 9.27 -20.74
N GLY A 93 -25.98 9.81 -21.27
CA GLY A 93 -25.95 11.12 -21.92
C GLY A 93 -26.09 12.31 -20.95
N THR A 94 -25.93 12.10 -19.64
CA THR A 94 -26.06 13.17 -18.63
C THR A 94 -24.78 13.96 -18.39
N ALA A 95 -23.61 13.41 -18.77
CA ALA A 95 -22.34 14.13 -18.76
C ALA A 95 -21.36 13.54 -19.80
N PRO A 96 -20.53 14.34 -20.47
CA PRO A 96 -19.54 13.82 -21.43
C PRO A 96 -18.39 13.09 -20.72
N LEU A 97 -17.83 12.08 -21.39
CA LEU A 97 -16.61 11.40 -20.95
C LEU A 97 -15.40 12.04 -21.64
N ALA A 98 -14.39 12.47 -20.86
CA ALA A 98 -13.17 13.08 -21.39
C ALA A 98 -12.27 12.09 -22.16
N GLN A 99 -12.46 10.79 -21.97
CA GLN A 99 -11.61 9.70 -22.46
C GLN A 99 -12.47 8.61 -23.12
N PRO A 100 -11.92 7.79 -24.04
CA PRO A 100 -12.61 6.59 -24.50
C PRO A 100 -12.90 5.62 -23.34
N ALA A 101 -14.15 5.16 -23.23
CA ALA A 101 -14.59 4.27 -22.14
C ALA A 101 -13.72 3.00 -22.02
N ALA A 102 -13.38 2.37 -23.15
CA ALA A 102 -12.55 1.16 -23.17
C ALA A 102 -11.14 1.41 -22.62
N GLN A 103 -10.54 2.57 -22.91
CA GLN A 103 -9.22 2.93 -22.42
C GLN A 103 -9.24 3.16 -20.91
N LEU A 104 -10.27 3.84 -20.40
CA LEU A 104 -10.43 4.09 -18.97
C LEU A 104 -10.62 2.77 -18.21
N LEU A 105 -11.46 1.87 -18.71
CA LEU A 105 -11.65 0.54 -18.14
C LEU A 105 -10.36 -0.29 -18.12
N ALA A 106 -9.61 -0.28 -19.22
CA ALA A 106 -8.33 -0.98 -19.32
C ALA A 106 -7.32 -0.44 -18.31
N VAL A 107 -7.19 0.89 -18.20
CA VAL A 107 -6.27 1.53 -17.25
C VAL A 107 -6.67 1.26 -15.81
N VAL A 108 -7.97 1.30 -15.48
CA VAL A 108 -8.45 0.96 -14.14
C VAL A 108 -8.12 -0.50 -13.81
N TYR A 109 -8.46 -1.43 -14.69
CA TYR A 109 -8.20 -2.84 -14.45
C TYR A 109 -6.70 -3.14 -14.28
N VAL A 110 -5.87 -2.64 -15.21
CA VAL A 110 -4.42 -2.84 -15.17
C VAL A 110 -3.79 -2.13 -13.97
N GLY A 111 -4.21 -0.90 -13.69
CA GLY A 111 -3.72 -0.11 -12.55
C GLY A 111 -3.98 -0.79 -11.22
N VAL A 112 -5.20 -1.32 -11.04
CA VAL A 112 -5.60 -2.08 -9.86
C VAL A 112 -4.75 -3.33 -9.66
N VAL A 113 -4.56 -4.14 -10.70
CA VAL A 113 -3.75 -5.37 -10.62
C VAL A 113 -2.28 -5.04 -10.36
N LEU A 114 -1.73 -4.01 -11.02
CA LEU A 114 -0.35 -3.59 -10.81
C LEU A 114 -0.12 -2.96 -9.44
N SER A 115 -1.11 -2.27 -8.86
CA SER A 115 -1.07 -1.77 -7.48
C SER A 115 -0.91 -2.91 -6.48
N ASP A 116 -1.71 -3.98 -6.62
CA ASP A 116 -1.62 -5.18 -5.77
C ASP A 116 -0.25 -5.85 -5.90
N VAL A 117 0.25 -5.97 -7.14
CA VAL A 117 1.60 -6.52 -7.42
C VAL A 117 2.69 -5.65 -6.81
N LEU A 118 2.58 -4.32 -6.91
CA LEU A 118 3.55 -3.40 -6.32
C LEU A 118 3.61 -3.53 -4.80
N THR A 119 2.43 -3.57 -4.16
CA THR A 119 2.29 -3.80 -2.72
C THR A 119 2.92 -5.13 -2.31
N TYR A 120 2.66 -6.20 -3.07
CA TYR A 120 3.32 -7.50 -2.87
C TYR A 120 4.85 -7.40 -3.00
N VAL A 121 5.37 -6.67 -4.01
CA VAL A 121 6.81 -6.52 -4.24
C VAL A 121 7.47 -5.80 -3.06
N ILE A 122 6.82 -4.76 -2.52
CA ILE A 122 7.27 -4.07 -1.29
C ILE A 122 7.36 -5.07 -0.13
N GLY A 123 6.31 -5.87 0.08
CA GLY A 123 6.31 -6.92 1.11
C GLY A 123 7.42 -7.94 0.92
N ALA A 124 7.68 -8.34 -0.32
CA ALA A 124 8.73 -9.29 -0.67
C ALA A 124 10.14 -8.71 -0.48
N ALA A 125 10.34 -7.42 -0.76
CA ALA A 125 11.58 -6.71 -0.48
C ALA A 125 11.85 -6.61 1.04
N LEU A 126 10.80 -6.33 1.83
CA LEU A 126 10.85 -6.35 3.29
C LEU A 126 11.26 -7.73 3.84
N GLY A 127 10.71 -8.80 3.26
CA GLY A 127 11.07 -10.18 3.61
C GLY A 127 12.47 -10.60 3.14
N ARG A 128 12.99 -10.09 2.03
CA ARG A 128 14.27 -10.56 1.47
C ARG A 128 15.51 -9.86 2.02
N GLY A 129 15.42 -8.65 2.58
CA GLY A 129 16.63 -7.98 3.07
C GLY A 129 16.49 -6.62 3.75
N LEU A 130 15.33 -5.96 3.72
CA LEU A 130 15.19 -4.64 4.36
C LEU A 130 14.95 -4.73 5.88
N ALA A 131 14.48 -5.88 6.41
CA ALA A 131 14.28 -6.10 7.85
C ALA A 131 14.60 -7.54 8.28
N PRO A 132 15.87 -7.98 8.21
CA PRO A 132 16.26 -9.37 8.53
C PRO A 132 15.89 -9.78 9.95
N GLY A 133 15.92 -8.86 10.92
CA GLY A 133 15.47 -9.13 12.30
C GLY A 133 13.97 -9.43 12.41
N MET A 134 13.14 -8.75 11.62
CA MET A 134 11.68 -8.92 11.62
C MET A 134 11.27 -10.21 10.92
N ARG A 135 11.89 -10.55 9.78
CA ARG A 135 11.70 -11.86 9.14
C ARG A 135 12.13 -13.00 10.06
N ARG A 136 13.32 -12.91 10.67
CA ARG A 136 13.79 -13.98 11.55
C ARG A 136 12.88 -14.13 12.77
N LEU A 137 12.19 -13.07 13.22
CA LEU A 137 11.26 -13.10 14.35
C LEU A 137 9.87 -13.64 13.97
N LEU A 138 9.30 -13.21 12.84
CA LEU A 138 7.98 -13.61 12.34
C LEU A 138 7.98 -14.98 11.65
N LEU A 139 9.08 -15.33 10.99
CA LEU A 139 9.29 -16.60 10.30
C LEU A 139 10.54 -17.28 10.89
N PRO A 140 10.41 -18.00 12.02
CA PRO A 140 11.53 -18.73 12.61
C PRO A 140 12.00 -19.82 11.64
N GLU A 141 13.15 -19.60 11.00
CA GLU A 141 13.81 -20.61 10.18
C GLU A 141 14.36 -21.73 11.09
N GLY A 142 14.18 -22.99 10.70
CA GLY A 142 14.68 -24.18 11.43
C GLY A 142 13.63 -25.08 12.10
N SER A 143 12.33 -24.84 11.90
CA SER A 143 11.24 -25.73 12.35
C SER A 143 10.54 -26.34 11.14
N GLN A 144 10.53 -27.67 11.03
CA GLN A 144 9.82 -28.38 9.95
C GLN A 144 8.33 -28.00 9.88
N ALA A 145 7.71 -27.66 11.01
CA ALA A 145 6.33 -27.20 11.05
C ALA A 145 6.14 -25.83 10.38
N THR A 146 7.12 -24.94 10.50
CA THR A 146 7.10 -23.59 9.90
C THR A 146 7.32 -23.67 8.39
N GLU A 147 8.22 -24.54 7.94
CA GLU A 147 8.44 -24.80 6.51
C GLU A 147 7.24 -25.46 5.85
N ARG A 148 6.60 -26.44 6.51
CA ARG A 148 5.35 -27.04 6.03
C ARG A 148 4.22 -26.03 5.94
N ALA A 149 4.04 -25.18 6.97
CA ALA A 149 3.02 -24.12 6.95
C ALA A 149 3.26 -23.12 5.81
N LEU A 150 4.51 -22.68 5.59
CA LEU A 150 4.86 -21.81 4.48
C LEU A 150 4.65 -22.49 3.12
N ALA A 151 5.00 -23.77 2.98
CA ALA A 151 4.78 -24.53 1.76
C ALA A 151 3.27 -24.63 1.41
N THR A 152 2.44 -24.86 2.42
CA THR A 152 0.97 -24.86 2.27
C THR A 152 0.45 -23.48 1.88
N VAL A 153 0.88 -22.40 2.55
CA VAL A 153 0.44 -21.04 2.18
C VAL A 153 0.87 -20.69 0.75
N ARG A 154 2.07 -21.11 0.34
CA ARG A 154 2.58 -20.92 -1.04
C ARG A 154 1.80 -21.70 -2.09
N SER A 155 1.20 -22.84 -1.75
CA SER A 155 0.37 -23.60 -2.69
C SER A 155 -0.97 -22.90 -2.95
N PHE A 156 -1.51 -22.19 -1.95
CA PHE A 156 -2.73 -21.39 -2.07
C PHE A 156 -2.55 -20.02 -2.73
N GLY A 157 -1.41 -19.74 -3.37
CA GLY A 157 -1.11 -18.37 -3.81
C GLY A 157 -2.09 -17.72 -4.80
N VAL A 158 -2.71 -18.52 -5.68
CA VAL A 158 -3.78 -18.03 -6.57
C VAL A 158 -5.05 -17.70 -5.78
N ALA A 159 -5.44 -18.56 -4.83
CA ALA A 159 -6.60 -18.33 -3.98
C ALA A 159 -6.39 -17.10 -3.07
N VAL A 160 -5.21 -16.96 -2.45
CA VAL A 160 -4.87 -15.79 -1.64
C VAL A 160 -4.92 -14.52 -2.48
N GLY A 161 -4.34 -14.54 -3.69
CA GLY A 161 -4.37 -13.42 -4.63
C GLY A 161 -5.78 -13.03 -5.09
N ALA A 162 -6.71 -13.98 -5.19
CA ALA A 162 -8.11 -13.71 -5.54
C ALA A 162 -8.92 -13.22 -4.32
N VAL A 163 -8.79 -13.91 -3.19
CA VAL A 163 -9.57 -13.65 -1.96
C VAL A 163 -9.27 -12.29 -1.37
N GLN A 164 -8.02 -11.81 -1.45
CA GLN A 164 -7.67 -10.48 -0.93
C GLN A 164 -8.54 -9.34 -1.49
N ARG A 165 -9.08 -9.48 -2.70
CA ARG A 165 -9.92 -8.45 -3.33
C ARG A 165 -11.34 -8.42 -2.80
N PHE A 166 -11.77 -9.50 -2.14
CA PHE A 166 -13.04 -9.54 -1.40
C PHE A 166 -12.87 -9.02 0.03
N CYS A 167 -11.63 -8.92 0.52
CA CYS A 167 -11.33 -8.41 1.85
C CYS A 167 -11.12 -6.88 1.83
N VAL A 168 -12.24 -6.14 1.72
CA VAL A 168 -12.25 -4.67 1.77
C VAL A 168 -11.51 -4.19 3.04
N GLY A 169 -10.47 -3.38 2.85
CA GLY A 169 -9.63 -2.85 3.93
C GLY A 169 -8.43 -3.69 4.35
N LEU A 170 -8.45 -5.01 4.14
CA LEU A 170 -7.30 -5.88 4.49
C LEU A 170 -6.39 -6.18 3.29
N ARG A 171 -6.74 -5.71 2.09
CA ARG A 171 -6.03 -5.98 0.85
C ARG A 171 -4.54 -5.62 0.90
N GLY A 172 -4.21 -4.39 1.28
CA GLY A 172 -2.82 -3.94 1.39
C GLY A 172 -1.98 -4.82 2.34
N PRO A 173 -2.45 -5.05 3.57
CA PRO A 173 -1.85 -6.01 4.49
C PRO A 173 -1.68 -7.43 3.96
N VAL A 174 -2.69 -7.98 3.27
CA VAL A 174 -2.64 -9.34 2.70
C VAL A 174 -1.65 -9.40 1.54
N CYS A 175 -1.62 -8.40 0.64
CA CYS A 175 -0.60 -8.22 -0.38
C CYS A 175 0.81 -8.23 0.23
N LEU A 176 1.03 -7.36 1.22
CA LEU A 176 2.32 -7.23 1.90
C LEU A 176 2.74 -8.55 2.57
N ALA A 177 1.82 -9.21 3.27
CA ALA A 177 2.07 -10.49 3.94
C ALA A 177 2.37 -11.61 2.93
N ALA A 178 1.64 -11.67 1.81
CA ALA A 178 1.89 -12.62 0.73
C ALA A 178 3.31 -12.42 0.13
N GLY A 179 3.72 -11.17 -0.05
CA GLY A 179 5.08 -10.83 -0.44
C GLY A 179 6.11 -11.27 0.60
N PHE A 180 5.87 -10.92 1.86
CA PHE A 180 6.77 -11.19 2.97
C PHE A 180 7.03 -12.69 3.21
N THR A 181 6.02 -13.52 3.02
CA THR A 181 6.11 -15.00 3.13
C THR A 181 6.82 -15.68 1.95
N GLY A 182 7.11 -14.93 0.88
CA GLY A 182 7.81 -15.42 -0.30
C GLY A 182 6.95 -16.31 -1.19
N MET A 183 5.64 -16.06 -1.24
CA MET A 183 4.74 -16.66 -2.22
C MET A 183 5.22 -16.36 -3.65
N PRO A 184 5.09 -17.25 -4.65
CA PRO A 184 5.50 -16.92 -6.02
C PRO A 184 4.65 -15.79 -6.62
N LEU A 185 5.31 -14.74 -7.12
CA LEU A 185 4.66 -13.55 -7.70
C LEU A 185 3.66 -13.90 -8.80
N SER A 186 3.98 -14.85 -9.68
CA SER A 186 3.12 -15.25 -10.79
C SER A 186 1.77 -15.81 -10.31
N LYS A 187 1.76 -16.64 -9.27
CA LYS A 187 0.52 -17.18 -8.70
C LYS A 187 -0.31 -16.09 -8.03
N PHE A 188 0.34 -15.20 -7.30
CA PHE A 188 -0.32 -14.07 -6.66
C PHE A 188 -0.94 -13.12 -7.70
N ALA A 189 -0.16 -12.71 -8.70
CA ALA A 189 -0.61 -11.81 -9.76
C ALA A 189 -1.77 -12.41 -10.58
N LEU A 190 -1.70 -13.71 -10.89
CA LEU A 190 -2.79 -14.43 -11.54
C LEU A 190 -4.05 -14.43 -10.67
N GLY A 191 -3.92 -14.74 -9.38
CA GLY A 191 -5.02 -14.66 -8.43
C GLY A 191 -5.62 -13.25 -8.34
N ALA A 192 -4.78 -12.22 -8.26
CA ALA A 192 -5.19 -10.82 -8.20
C ALA A 192 -5.95 -10.40 -9.47
N ALA A 193 -5.49 -10.81 -10.65
CA ALA A 193 -6.20 -10.58 -11.92
C ALA A 193 -7.57 -11.29 -11.96
N ILE A 194 -7.64 -12.54 -11.53
CA ILE A 194 -8.91 -13.29 -11.45
C ILE A 194 -9.87 -12.60 -10.48
N GLY A 195 -9.38 -12.23 -9.29
CA GLY A 195 -10.18 -11.48 -8.32
C GLY A 195 -10.63 -10.13 -8.86
N ALA A 196 -9.78 -9.43 -9.61
CA ALA A 196 -10.09 -8.13 -10.20
C ALA A 196 -11.17 -8.28 -11.28
N SER A 197 -11.16 -9.36 -12.04
CA SER A 197 -12.17 -9.65 -13.06
C SER A 197 -13.58 -9.76 -12.49
N ILE A 198 -13.72 -10.11 -11.20
CA ILE A 198 -15.01 -10.19 -10.51
C ILE A 198 -15.32 -8.90 -9.74
N THR A 199 -14.34 -8.41 -8.99
CA THR A 199 -14.53 -7.27 -8.08
C THR A 199 -14.62 -5.92 -8.78
N VAL A 200 -13.85 -5.70 -9.85
CA VAL A 200 -13.89 -4.44 -10.61
C VAL A 200 -15.28 -4.21 -11.22
N PRO A 201 -15.91 -5.17 -11.91
CA PRO A 201 -17.30 -4.99 -12.37
C PRO A 201 -18.30 -4.69 -11.26
N LEU A 202 -18.17 -5.35 -10.10
CA LEU A 202 -19.05 -5.09 -8.95
C LEU A 202 -18.87 -3.67 -8.40
N GLN A 203 -17.64 -3.17 -8.33
CA GLN A 203 -17.34 -1.80 -7.90
C GLN A 203 -17.81 -0.77 -8.92
N LEU A 204 -17.65 -1.04 -10.22
CA LEU A 204 -18.21 -0.22 -11.29
C LEU A 204 -19.75 -0.16 -11.19
N ALA A 205 -20.40 -1.29 -10.90
CA ALA A 205 -21.85 -1.34 -10.68
C ALA A 205 -22.28 -0.56 -9.43
N ALA A 206 -21.51 -0.61 -8.34
CA ALA A 206 -21.74 0.26 -7.19
C ALA A 206 -21.62 1.75 -7.59
N GLY A 207 -20.65 2.09 -8.43
CA GLY A 207 -20.52 3.41 -9.06
C GLY A 207 -21.74 3.84 -9.86
N TYR A 208 -22.31 2.92 -10.65
CA TYR A 208 -23.56 3.14 -11.38
C TYR A 208 -24.74 3.47 -10.45
N LEU A 209 -24.84 2.83 -9.28
CA LEU A 209 -25.87 3.13 -8.29
C LEU A 209 -25.65 4.49 -7.61
N LEU A 210 -24.39 4.90 -7.44
CA LEU A 210 -24.01 6.18 -6.84
C LEU A 210 -24.00 7.34 -7.84
N ARG A 211 -24.35 7.12 -9.11
CA ARG A 211 -24.23 8.12 -10.18
C ARG A 211 -25.00 9.42 -9.93
N ASP A 212 -26.11 9.35 -9.20
CA ASP A 212 -26.95 10.51 -8.88
C ASP A 212 -26.45 11.29 -7.66
N SER A 213 -25.42 10.76 -6.97
CA SER A 213 -24.78 11.47 -5.86
C SER A 213 -24.01 12.69 -6.37
N PRO A 214 -24.00 13.82 -5.64
CA PRO A 214 -23.22 15.00 -6.00
C PRO A 214 -21.74 14.67 -6.20
N ASN A 215 -21.17 13.85 -5.31
CA ASN A 215 -19.81 13.33 -5.43
C ASN A 215 -19.76 11.81 -5.18
N PRO A 216 -19.76 10.98 -6.24
CA PRO A 216 -19.76 9.52 -6.09
C PRO A 216 -18.47 8.98 -5.47
N TYR A 217 -17.34 9.67 -5.64
CA TYR A 217 -16.07 9.29 -5.01
C TYR A 217 -16.14 9.44 -3.48
N VAL A 218 -16.62 10.58 -2.98
CA VAL A 218 -16.82 10.81 -1.54
C VAL A 218 -17.86 9.85 -0.97
N ALA A 219 -18.96 9.61 -1.68
CA ALA A 219 -20.00 8.67 -1.24
C ALA A 219 -19.43 7.25 -1.07
N MET A 220 -18.68 6.76 -2.06
CA MET A 220 -18.03 5.46 -1.94
C MET A 220 -16.96 5.45 -0.85
N LEU A 221 -16.15 6.50 -0.74
CA LEU A 221 -15.19 6.67 0.34
C LEU A 221 -15.84 6.53 1.70
N ALA A 222 -16.99 7.17 1.94
CA ALA A 222 -17.69 7.07 3.21
C ALA A 222 -18.11 5.62 3.54
N ILE A 223 -18.53 4.86 2.53
CA ILE A 223 -18.92 3.45 2.68
C ILE A 223 -17.70 2.57 3.01
N VAL A 224 -16.58 2.78 2.32
CA VAL A 224 -15.38 1.94 2.47
C VAL A 224 -14.41 2.43 3.54
N ALA A 225 -14.51 3.68 4.00
CA ALA A 225 -13.58 4.29 4.94
C ALA A 225 -13.49 3.51 6.25
N LEU A 226 -14.61 3.04 6.78
CA LEU A 226 -14.63 2.27 8.02
C LEU A 226 -13.93 0.91 7.85
N PRO A 227 -14.28 0.05 6.88
CA PRO A 227 -13.52 -1.16 6.58
C PRO A 227 -12.03 -0.90 6.32
N ASN A 228 -11.70 0.16 5.57
CA ASN A 228 -10.32 0.49 5.23
C ASN A 228 -9.52 0.94 6.46
N ALA A 229 -10.10 1.80 7.30
CA ALA A 229 -9.49 2.24 8.56
C ALA A 229 -9.32 1.06 9.53
N VAL A 230 -10.33 0.20 9.65
CA VAL A 230 -10.27 -1.01 10.46
C VAL A 230 -9.15 -1.92 9.95
N GLY A 231 -9.05 -2.15 8.65
CA GLY A 231 -8.00 -3.01 8.09
C GLY A 231 -6.59 -2.42 8.25
N HIS A 232 -6.42 -1.11 8.06
CA HIS A 232 -5.15 -0.42 8.30
C HIS A 232 -4.75 -0.35 9.78
N LEU A 233 -5.69 -0.43 10.72
CA LEU A 233 -5.40 -0.46 12.16
C LEU A 233 -5.20 -1.89 12.68
N LEU A 234 -6.04 -2.83 12.24
CA LEU A 234 -6.01 -4.23 12.65
C LEU A 234 -4.78 -4.94 12.11
N ALA A 235 -4.33 -4.65 10.89
CA ALA A 235 -3.20 -5.35 10.32
C ALA A 235 -1.86 -5.07 11.02
N PRO A 236 -1.47 -3.82 11.31
CA PRO A 236 -0.29 -3.54 12.14
C PRO A 236 -0.45 -4.11 13.55
N ALA A 237 -1.64 -4.05 14.13
CA ALA A 237 -1.92 -4.60 15.45
C ALA A 237 -1.75 -6.13 15.47
N ALA A 238 -2.28 -6.84 14.48
CA ALA A 238 -2.13 -8.30 14.33
C ALA A 238 -0.68 -8.69 14.04
N ALA A 239 0.03 -7.92 13.21
CA ALA A 239 1.45 -8.12 12.95
C ALA A 239 2.29 -7.91 14.23
N ALA A 240 2.02 -6.83 14.99
CA ALA A 240 2.68 -6.54 16.26
C ALA A 240 2.38 -7.61 17.31
N ALA A 241 1.13 -8.07 17.42
CA ALA A 241 0.73 -9.15 18.31
C ALA A 241 1.42 -10.47 17.94
N GLY A 242 1.53 -10.79 16.65
CA GLY A 242 2.28 -11.94 16.16
C GLY A 242 3.77 -11.86 16.49
N VAL A 243 4.38 -10.68 16.36
CA VAL A 243 5.76 -10.40 16.78
C VAL A 243 5.95 -10.62 18.28
N LEU A 244 5.07 -10.05 19.12
CA LEU A 244 5.11 -10.19 20.57
C LEU A 244 4.94 -11.65 21.01
N TYR A 245 3.99 -12.37 20.42
CA TYR A 245 3.76 -13.78 20.69
C TYR A 245 4.97 -14.65 20.30
N ALA A 246 5.57 -14.41 19.13
CA ALA A 246 6.77 -15.11 18.72
C ALA A 246 7.96 -14.82 19.65
N ALA A 247 8.07 -13.59 20.15
CA ALA A 247 9.10 -13.20 21.11
C ALA A 247 8.93 -13.91 22.47
N THR A 248 7.71 -13.99 23.00
CA THR A 248 7.43 -14.69 24.26
C THR A 248 7.66 -16.20 24.14
N GLN A 249 7.23 -16.83 23.04
CA GLN A 249 7.48 -18.26 22.78
C GLN A 249 8.98 -18.61 22.73
N ARG A 250 9.83 -17.69 22.25
CA ARG A 250 11.28 -17.87 22.26
C ARG A 250 11.87 -17.83 23.66
N ILE A 251 11.41 -16.93 24.51
CA ILE A 251 11.86 -16.83 25.90
C ILE A 251 11.50 -18.13 26.64
N VAL A 252 10.25 -18.58 26.50
CA VAL A 252 9.77 -19.83 27.12
C VAL A 252 10.56 -21.05 26.64
N ARG A 253 10.84 -21.18 25.34
CA ARG A 253 11.68 -22.27 24.81
C ARG A 253 13.12 -22.22 25.33
N LYS A 254 13.69 -21.03 25.49
CA LYS A 254 15.06 -20.86 25.98
C LYS A 254 15.19 -21.22 27.46
N ASP A 255 14.16 -20.94 28.26
CA ASP A 255 14.08 -21.36 29.67
C ASP A 255 13.92 -22.87 29.81
N LYS A 256 13.00 -23.49 29.05
CA LYS A 256 12.86 -24.97 29.03
C LYS A 256 14.15 -25.67 28.61
N GLY A 257 14.86 -25.11 27.63
CA GLY A 257 16.17 -25.63 27.21
C GLY A 257 17.25 -25.51 28.30
N LYS A 258 17.20 -24.47 29.15
CA LYS A 258 18.13 -24.30 30.28
C LYS A 258 17.82 -25.21 31.46
N GLU A 259 16.54 -25.48 31.75
CA GLU A 259 16.15 -26.44 32.79
C GLU A 259 16.60 -27.86 32.46
N ILE A 260 16.45 -28.30 31.21
CA ILE A 260 16.88 -29.64 30.76
C ILE A 260 18.40 -29.80 30.89
N VAL A 261 19.19 -28.75 30.67
CA VAL A 261 20.66 -28.77 30.80
C VAL A 261 21.13 -28.68 32.25
N ARG A 262 20.32 -28.15 33.17
CA ARG A 262 20.63 -28.08 34.61
C ARG A 262 20.16 -29.29 35.43
N GLY A 263 19.24 -30.08 34.90
CA GLY A 263 18.71 -31.29 35.53
C GLY A 263 19.48 -32.58 35.20
N ASN A 264 20.59 -32.47 34.46
CA ASN A 264 21.52 -33.54 34.09
C ASN A 264 22.91 -33.23 34.67
#